data_AF-A0A2W4ZM35-F1
#
_entry.id   AF-A0A2W4ZM35-F1
#
_cell.length_a   1.000
_cell.length_b   1.000
_cell.length_c   1.000
_cell.angle_alpha   90.00
_cell.angle_beta   90.00
_cell.angle_gamma   90.00
#
_symmetry.space_group_name_H-M   'P 1'
#
loop_
_entity.id
_entity.type
_entity.pdbx_description
1 polymer ?
#
loop_
_entity_poly.entity_id
_entity_poly.type
_entity_poly.pdbx_seq_one_letter_code
_entity_poly.pdbx_strand_id
1 'polypeptide(L)'
;MSILYQTPRARLFWRTLAEWVDTAHLLEKRNASRLKNTQCGLHVRALPLRIIWEEGSLETLQAAYDLLTGFSGFRQPSRGQRAQSPHTPLISAIRNRMKKLERDQDRDCIPDGHNSLSLRPSMMMDFYNR
;
A
#
# COMPACT_ATOMS: atom_id res chain seq x y z
N MET A 1 -12.40 -12.05 -12.09
CA MET A 1 -11.47 -11.86 -13.24
C MET A 1 -10.42 -10.82 -12.84
N SER A 2 -9.13 -11.18 -12.80
CA SER A 2 -8.07 -10.18 -12.54
C SER A 2 -7.86 -9.31 -13.77
N ILE A 3 -7.88 -7.99 -13.62
CA ILE A 3 -7.64 -7.05 -14.72
C ILE A 3 -6.14 -7.04 -15.04
N LEU A 4 -5.79 -7.22 -16.32
CA LEU A 4 -4.42 -7.11 -16.80
C LEU A 4 -4.08 -5.64 -17.07
N TYR A 5 -3.01 -5.14 -16.47
CA TYR A 5 -2.51 -3.79 -16.70
C TYR A 5 -1.29 -3.83 -17.61
N GLN A 6 -1.05 -2.71 -18.27
CA GLN A 6 0.10 -2.51 -19.13
C GLN A 6 0.77 -1.19 -18.79
N THR A 7 2.09 -1.18 -18.72
CA THR A 7 2.86 0.06 -18.68
C THR A 7 2.76 0.77 -20.02
N PRO A 8 2.19 1.99 -20.09
CA PRO A 8 2.04 2.67 -21.37
C PRO A 8 3.38 2.87 -22.07
N ARG A 9 3.39 2.67 -23.39
CA ARG A 9 4.59 2.77 -24.24
C ARG A 9 5.69 1.76 -23.88
N ALA A 10 5.39 0.72 -23.12
CA ALA A 10 6.24 -0.44 -22.90
C ALA A 10 5.43 -1.73 -23.14
N ARG A 11 6.11 -2.81 -23.56
CA ARG A 11 5.51 -4.14 -23.64
C ARG A 11 5.69 -4.88 -22.32
N LEU A 12 5.31 -4.23 -21.21
CA LEU A 12 5.41 -4.78 -19.86
C LEU A 12 4.01 -4.81 -19.26
N PHE A 13 3.63 -5.96 -18.76
CA PHE A 13 2.31 -6.25 -18.23
C PHE A 13 2.42 -6.72 -16.79
N TRP A 14 1.41 -6.41 -16.00
CA TRP A 14 1.36 -6.75 -14.58
C TRP A 14 -0.09 -6.79 -14.11
N ARG A 15 -0.34 -7.53 -13.03
CA ARG A 15 -1.66 -7.77 -12.42
C ARG A 15 -1.67 -7.50 -10.93
N THR A 16 -0.52 -7.61 -10.28
CA THR A 16 -0.34 -7.45 -8.82
C THR A 16 0.64 -6.33 -8.52
N LEU A 17 0.74 -5.93 -7.25
CA LEU A 17 1.73 -4.92 -6.85
C LEU A 17 3.17 -5.47 -6.98
N ALA A 18 3.37 -6.76 -6.69
CA ALA A 18 4.67 -7.41 -6.87
C ALA A 18 5.14 -7.36 -8.33
N GLU A 19 4.27 -7.75 -9.28
CA GLU A 19 4.60 -7.68 -10.72
C GLU A 19 4.83 -6.23 -11.19
N TRP A 20 4.13 -5.27 -10.57
CA TRP A 20 4.38 -3.84 -10.82
C TRP A 20 5.80 -3.44 -10.35
N VAL A 21 6.22 -3.85 -9.16
CA VAL A 21 7.59 -3.61 -8.63
C VAL A 21 8.65 -4.25 -9.54
N ASP A 22 8.45 -5.51 -9.94
CA ASP A 22 9.35 -6.21 -10.86
C ASP A 22 9.48 -5.46 -12.19
N THR A 23 8.34 -5.02 -12.72
CA THR A 23 8.28 -4.21 -13.94
C THR A 23 9.04 -2.89 -13.79
N ALA A 24 8.94 -2.24 -12.63
CA ALA A 24 9.68 -1.02 -12.34
C ALA A 24 11.21 -1.27 -12.35
N HIS A 25 11.68 -2.34 -11.73
CA HIS A 25 13.09 -2.73 -11.76
C HIS A 25 13.59 -3.06 -13.18
N LEU A 26 12.77 -3.72 -14.00
CA LEU A 26 13.11 -3.98 -15.41
C LEU A 26 13.27 -2.68 -16.23
N LEU A 27 12.42 -1.68 -15.98
CA LEU A 27 12.54 -0.36 -16.60
C LEU A 27 13.80 0.38 -16.13
N GLU A 28 14.16 0.26 -14.85
CA GLU A 28 15.33 0.91 -14.29
C GLU A 28 16.65 0.41 -14.86
N LYS A 29 16.73 -0.89 -15.17
CA LYS A 29 17.89 -1.50 -15.83
C LYS A 29 18.12 -1.02 -17.26
N ARG A 30 17.15 -0.33 -17.88
CA ARG A 30 17.33 0.24 -19.23
C ARG A 30 18.29 1.42 -19.22
N ASN A 31 19.01 1.59 -20.33
CA ASN A 31 19.87 2.74 -20.56
C ASN A 31 19.10 4.07 -20.41
N ALA A 32 19.77 5.06 -19.84
CA ALA A 32 19.22 6.39 -19.63
C ALA A 32 18.76 6.99 -20.97
N SER A 33 17.48 7.34 -21.06
CA SER A 33 16.90 7.93 -22.26
C SER A 33 15.64 8.71 -21.91
N ARG A 34 15.26 9.66 -22.78
CA ARG A 34 13.99 10.38 -22.65
C ARG A 34 12.78 9.44 -22.64
N LEU A 35 12.84 8.36 -23.43
CA LEU A 35 11.80 7.34 -23.47
C LEU A 35 11.69 6.60 -22.13
N LYS A 36 12.81 6.19 -21.53
CA LYS A 36 12.82 5.56 -20.19
C LYS A 36 12.14 6.44 -19.16
N ASN A 37 12.53 7.71 -19.06
CA ASN A 37 11.95 8.63 -18.07
C ASN A 37 10.43 8.81 -18.28
N THR A 38 10.00 8.87 -19.54
CA THR A 38 8.58 8.92 -19.89
C THR A 38 7.84 7.64 -19.47
N GLN A 39 8.43 6.47 -19.74
CA GLN A 39 7.86 5.18 -19.34
C GLN A 39 7.78 5.04 -17.81
N CYS A 40 8.79 5.49 -17.07
CA CYS A 40 8.75 5.51 -15.60
C CYS A 40 7.58 6.34 -15.07
N GLY A 41 7.43 7.58 -15.55
CA GLY A 41 6.30 8.43 -15.15
C GLY A 41 4.92 7.84 -15.51
N LEU A 42 4.81 7.22 -16.69
CA LEU A 42 3.58 6.54 -17.11
C LEU A 42 3.30 5.27 -16.31
N HIS A 43 4.34 4.54 -15.90
CA HIS A 43 4.22 3.36 -15.06
C HIS A 43 3.65 3.69 -13.67
N VAL A 44 4.11 4.78 -13.05
CA VAL A 44 3.54 5.27 -11.78
C VAL A 44 2.07 5.67 -11.97
N ARG A 45 1.75 6.41 -13.04
CA ARG A 45 0.36 6.82 -13.32
C ARG A 45 -0.58 5.65 -13.60
N ALA A 46 -0.05 4.54 -14.11
CA ALA A 46 -0.84 3.36 -14.42
C ALA A 46 -1.20 2.53 -13.17
N LEU A 47 -0.55 2.75 -12.02
CA LEU A 47 -0.82 2.04 -10.77
C LEU A 47 -2.15 2.50 -10.15
N PRO A 48 -3.20 1.66 -10.09
CA PRO A 48 -4.44 2.03 -9.43
C PRO A 48 -4.37 1.77 -7.93
N LEU A 49 -5.06 2.60 -7.16
CA LEU A 49 -5.11 2.48 -5.70
C LEU A 49 -5.64 1.13 -5.20
N ARG A 50 -6.55 0.48 -5.95
CA ARG A 50 -7.11 -0.83 -5.56
C ARG A 50 -6.03 -1.91 -5.40
N ILE A 51 -5.02 -1.92 -6.27
CA ILE A 51 -3.93 -2.91 -6.22
C ILE A 51 -3.10 -2.74 -4.95
N ILE A 52 -2.93 -1.51 -4.47
CA ILE A 52 -2.26 -1.24 -3.19
C ILE A 52 -3.11 -1.74 -2.02
N TRP A 53 -4.43 -1.51 -2.06
CA TRP A 53 -5.32 -1.91 -0.96
C TRP A 53 -5.54 -3.43 -0.89
N GLU A 54 -5.46 -4.12 -2.02
CA GLU A 54 -5.58 -5.58 -2.11
C GLU A 54 -4.28 -6.30 -1.70
N GLU A 55 -3.12 -5.61 -1.77
CA GLU A 55 -1.83 -6.21 -1.43
C GLU A 55 -1.77 -6.64 0.04
N GLY A 56 -1.22 -7.84 0.28
CA GLY A 56 -1.11 -8.46 1.60
C GLY A 56 0.32 -8.55 2.12
N SER A 57 1.33 -8.36 1.26
CA SER A 57 2.74 -8.42 1.63
C SER A 57 3.27 -7.05 2.08
N LEU A 58 3.73 -6.98 3.33
CA LEU A 58 4.44 -5.80 3.85
C LEU A 58 5.73 -5.52 3.05
N GLU A 59 6.46 -6.56 2.65
CA GLU A 59 7.69 -6.44 1.88
C GLU A 59 7.42 -5.81 0.51
N THR A 60 6.37 -6.26 -0.18
CA THR A 60 6.00 -5.71 -1.49
C THR A 60 5.54 -4.26 -1.39
N LEU A 61 4.77 -3.92 -0.34
CA LEU A 61 4.37 -2.54 -0.05
C LEU A 61 5.58 -1.64 0.25
N GLN A 62 6.54 -2.14 1.02
CA GLN A 62 7.78 -1.44 1.34
C GLN A 62 8.62 -1.21 0.07
N ALA A 63 8.80 -2.23 -0.78
CA ALA A 63 9.52 -2.10 -2.04
C ALA A 63 8.88 -1.05 -2.97
N ALA A 64 7.54 -1.04 -3.08
CA ALA A 64 6.81 -0.02 -3.83
C ALA A 64 6.99 1.39 -3.22
N TYR A 65 6.98 1.50 -1.88
CA TYR A 65 7.22 2.76 -1.18
C TYR A 65 8.63 3.31 -1.43
N ASP A 66 9.64 2.44 -1.38
CA ASP A 66 11.03 2.82 -1.60
C ASP A 66 11.27 3.27 -3.04
N LEU A 67 10.63 2.61 -4.02
CA LEU A 67 10.63 3.09 -5.41
C LEU A 67 10.04 4.49 -5.54
N LEU A 68 8.95 4.82 -4.84
CA LEU A 68 8.30 6.13 -4.99
C LEU A 68 8.96 7.26 -4.20
N THR A 69 9.73 6.95 -3.16
CA THR A 69 10.33 7.96 -2.26
C THR A 69 11.85 8.05 -2.34
N GLY A 70 12.50 6.95 -2.71
CA GLY A 70 13.95 6.82 -2.80
C GLY A 70 14.56 7.42 -4.05
N PHE A 71 15.82 7.06 -4.31
CA PHE A 71 16.58 7.54 -5.46
C PHE A 71 16.36 6.64 -6.69
N SER A 72 15.21 6.82 -7.32
CA SER A 72 14.74 5.99 -8.44
C SER A 72 14.27 6.86 -9.62
N GLY A 73 14.10 6.24 -10.79
CA GLY A 73 13.41 6.88 -11.92
C GLY A 73 11.91 7.13 -11.69
N PHE A 74 11.36 6.58 -10.61
CA PHE A 74 9.95 6.63 -10.21
C PHE A 74 9.71 7.56 -9.03
N ARG A 75 10.73 8.34 -8.65
CA ARG A 75 10.67 9.18 -7.46
C ARG A 75 9.60 10.26 -7.59
N GLN A 76 8.92 10.50 -6.47
CA GLN A 76 8.02 11.64 -6.31
C GLN A 76 8.72 12.95 -6.72
N PRO A 77 8.08 13.77 -7.57
CA PRO A 77 8.67 15.02 -8.01
C PRO A 77 8.83 16.02 -6.87
N SER A 78 9.63 17.06 -7.12
CA SER A 78 9.85 18.16 -6.17
C SER A 78 8.53 18.84 -5.79
N ARG A 79 8.49 19.46 -4.60
CA ARG A 79 7.25 19.97 -3.98
C ARG A 79 6.36 20.79 -4.93
N GLY A 80 6.96 21.66 -5.75
CA GLY A 80 6.23 22.51 -6.70
C GLY A 80 5.57 21.76 -7.87
N GLN A 81 5.96 20.51 -8.13
CA GLN A 81 5.46 19.70 -9.25
C GLN A 81 4.55 18.55 -8.78
N ARG A 82 4.16 18.54 -7.49
CA ARG A 82 3.37 17.46 -6.90
C ARG A 82 1.86 17.57 -7.14
N ALA A 83 1.35 18.77 -7.44
CA ALA A 83 -0.10 19.02 -7.49
C ALA A 83 -0.85 18.08 -8.45
N GLN A 84 -0.23 17.71 -9.57
CA GLN A 84 -0.81 16.81 -10.58
C GLN A 84 -0.14 15.43 -10.60
N SER A 85 0.61 15.09 -9.55
CA SER A 85 1.40 13.87 -9.51
C SER A 85 0.68 12.77 -8.72
N PRO A 86 0.56 11.54 -9.27
CA PRO A 86 -0.13 10.45 -8.58
C PRO A 86 0.61 9.96 -7.33
N HIS A 87 1.87 10.38 -7.11
CA HIS A 87 2.71 9.87 -6.03
C HIS A 87 2.14 10.13 -4.65
N THR A 88 1.55 11.30 -4.40
CA THR A 88 1.02 11.64 -3.07
C THR A 88 -0.09 10.68 -2.62
N PRO A 89 -1.17 10.47 -3.41
CA PRO A 89 -2.19 9.50 -3.03
C PRO A 89 -1.67 8.06 -2.97
N LEU A 90 -0.76 7.66 -3.88
CA LEU A 90 -0.16 6.32 -3.86
C LEU A 90 0.66 6.07 -2.59
N ILE A 91 1.57 6.98 -2.25
CA ILE A 91 2.42 6.89 -1.05
C ILE A 91 1.55 6.84 0.21
N SER A 92 0.51 7.67 0.29
CA SER A 92 -0.41 7.66 1.44
C SER A 92 -1.17 6.34 1.53
N ALA A 93 -1.63 5.78 0.42
CA ALA A 93 -2.35 4.51 0.41
C ALA A 93 -1.44 3.36 0.86
N ILE A 94 -0.19 3.32 0.38
CA ILE A 94 0.80 2.30 0.78
C ILE A 94 1.04 2.35 2.30
N ARG A 95 1.33 3.53 2.86
CA ARG A 95 1.54 3.68 4.31
C ARG A 95 0.32 3.26 5.12
N ASN A 96 -0.87 3.65 4.68
CA ASN A 96 -2.10 3.28 5.38
C ASN A 96 -2.35 1.77 5.32
N ARG A 97 -2.02 1.13 4.21
CA ARG A 97 -2.14 -0.32 4.06
C ARG A 97 -1.14 -1.06 4.95
N MET A 98 0.13 -0.64 4.98
CA MET A 98 1.15 -1.22 5.87
C MET A 98 0.71 -1.16 7.33
N LYS A 99 0.29 0.04 7.80
CA LYS A 99 -0.22 0.22 9.16
C LYS A 99 -1.42 -0.66 9.48
N LYS A 100 -2.28 -0.93 8.49
CA LYS A 100 -3.42 -1.84 8.68
C LYS A 100 -2.94 -3.27 8.86
N LEU A 101 -2.02 -3.74 8.03
CA LEU A 101 -1.45 -5.10 8.12
C LEU A 101 -0.69 -5.30 9.44
N GLU A 102 0.09 -4.33 9.89
CA GLU A 102 0.77 -4.36 11.19
C GLU A 102 -0.24 -4.52 12.34
N ARG A 103 -1.33 -3.73 12.33
CA ARG A 103 -2.39 -3.84 13.35
C ARG A 103 -3.13 -5.18 13.31
N ASP A 104 -3.39 -5.70 12.12
CA ASP A 104 -4.05 -6.98 11.95
C ASP A 104 -3.15 -8.11 12.52
N GLN A 105 -1.84 -8.06 12.25
CA GLN A 105 -0.85 -8.98 12.83
C GLN A 105 -0.74 -8.87 14.35
N ASP A 106 -0.72 -7.65 14.90
CA ASP A 106 -0.68 -7.43 16.34
C ASP A 106 -1.92 -8.00 17.03
N ARG A 107 -3.11 -7.80 16.42
CA ARG A 107 -4.37 -8.34 16.94
C ARG A 107 -4.36 -9.87 16.99
N ASP A 108 -3.80 -10.51 15.97
CA ASP A 108 -3.70 -11.98 15.90
C ASP A 108 -2.64 -12.52 16.88
N CYS A 109 -1.64 -11.71 17.25
CA CYS A 109 -0.56 -12.09 18.18
C CYS A 109 -0.88 -11.84 19.66
N ILE A 110 -1.85 -10.99 19.99
CA ILE A 110 -2.28 -10.75 21.38
C ILE A 110 -3.19 -11.91 21.80
N PRO A 111 -2.78 -12.79 22.74
CA PRO A 111 -3.71 -13.75 23.33
C PRO A 111 -4.82 -12.97 24.03
N ASP A 112 -6.06 -13.47 23.99
CA ASP A 112 -7.21 -12.86 24.69
C ASP A 112 -6.81 -12.45 26.10
N GLY A 113 -6.55 -11.15 26.28
CA GLY A 113 -6.18 -10.62 27.57
C GLY A 113 -7.34 -10.85 28.53
N HIS A 114 -7.06 -11.30 29.76
CA HIS A 114 -8.03 -11.51 30.84
C HIS A 114 -8.78 -10.23 31.31
N ASN A 115 -8.79 -9.17 30.50
CA ASN A 115 -9.54 -7.93 30.70
C ASN A 115 -10.76 -7.84 29.78
N SER A 116 -11.31 -8.97 29.32
CA SER A 116 -12.72 -9.00 28.92
C SER A 116 -13.53 -8.66 30.16
N LEU A 117 -14.00 -7.40 30.21
CA LEU A 117 -14.90 -6.84 31.21
C LEU A 117 -15.71 -7.95 31.88
N SER A 118 -15.30 -8.32 33.08
CA SER A 118 -16.20 -8.90 34.07
C SER A 118 -17.25 -7.83 34.32
N LEU A 119 -18.27 -7.82 33.46
CA LEU A 119 -19.60 -7.34 33.76
C LEU A 119 -20.03 -8.16 34.97
N ARG A 120 -19.61 -7.68 36.15
CA ARG A 120 -20.24 -8.05 37.40
C ARG A 120 -21.72 -7.78 37.15
N PRO A 121 -22.61 -8.76 37.31
CA PRO A 121 -24.01 -8.45 37.51
C PRO A 121 -24.03 -7.51 38.70
N SER A 122 -24.40 -6.26 38.45
CA SER A 122 -24.75 -5.32 39.50
C SER A 122 -25.75 -6.05 40.38
N MET A 123 -25.37 -6.37 41.62
CA MET A 123 -26.33 -6.74 42.66
C MET A 123 -27.21 -5.52 42.86
N MET A 124 -28.28 -5.43 42.07
CA MET A 124 -29.39 -4.57 42.38
C MET A 124 -30.15 -5.27 43.50
N MET A 125 -29.92 -4.77 44.70
CA MET A 125 -30.77 -4.98 45.87
C MET A 125 -32.19 -4.54 45.51
N ASP A 126 -33.07 -5.49 45.21
CA ASP A 126 -34.51 -5.26 45.30
C ASP A 126 -35.02 -5.89 46.59
N PHE A 127 -35.15 -5.02 47.59
CA PHE A 127 -36.06 -5.18 48.71
C PHE A 127 -37.46 -5.49 48.18
N TYR A 128 -38.02 -6.66 48.50
CA TYR A 128 -39.47 -6.78 48.73
C TYR A 128 -39.81 -7.99 49.61
N ASN A 129 -40.80 -7.75 50.47
CA ASN A 129 -41.58 -8.67 51.32
C ASN A 129 -40.99 -9.07 52.69
N ARG A 130 -41.36 -8.31 53.73
CA ARG A 130 -42.55 -8.65 54.54
C ARG A 130 -43.02 -7.46 55.38
#